data_AF-A0A929JRV9-F1
#
_entry.id   AF-A0A929JRV9-F1
#
_cell.length_a   1.000
_cell.length_b   1.000
_cell.length_c   1.000
_cell.angle_alpha   90.00
_cell.angle_beta   90.00
_cell.angle_gamma   90.00
#
_symmetry.space_group_name_H-M   'P 1'
#
loop_
_entity.id
_entity.type
_entity.pdbx_description
1 polymer ?
#
loop_
_entity_poly.entity_id
_entity_poly.type
_entity_poly.pdbx_seq_one_letter_code
_entity_poly.pdbx_strand_id
1 'polypeptide(L)'
;MTKIAPDEMKTIAKYVKDVSGIDLDQSKAYLIETRLGPVAEEVGCSSYAELHQKAILDATKSIKEKIIDAISTNETLFFRDSGPFELLQHKILPEVIDMRSAKSSTLLPTPIRIWSAACSTGQEVYSIAFVLKEL
;
A
#
# COMPACT_ATOMS: atom_id res chain seq x y z
N MET A 1 -1.50 -24.04 8.93
CA MET A 1 -0.03 -23.90 8.92
C MET A 1 0.53 -23.84 10.35
N THR A 2 1.79 -24.19 10.57
CA THR A 2 2.44 -24.24 11.91
C THR A 2 2.81 -22.84 12.42
N LYS A 3 2.90 -22.67 13.75
CA LYS A 3 3.49 -21.47 14.37
C LYS A 3 4.89 -21.19 13.83
N ILE A 4 5.24 -19.91 13.67
CA ILE A 4 6.57 -19.52 13.20
C ILE A 4 7.63 -19.79 14.26
N ALA A 5 8.73 -20.44 13.87
CA ALA A 5 9.85 -20.61 14.78
C ALA A 5 10.63 -19.29 14.95
N PRO A 6 11.25 -19.02 16.12
CA PRO A 6 12.00 -17.78 16.34
C PRO A 6 13.14 -17.54 15.34
N ASP A 7 13.78 -18.60 14.85
CA ASP A 7 14.86 -18.51 13.86
C ASP A 7 14.35 -18.21 12.44
N GLU A 8 13.16 -18.75 12.10
CA GLU A 8 12.50 -18.44 10.83
C GLU A 8 12.00 -17.00 10.81
N MET A 9 11.51 -16.50 11.94
CA MET A 9 10.98 -15.14 12.09
C MET A 9 11.98 -14.09 11.62
N LYS A 10 13.23 -14.17 12.07
CA LYS A 10 14.28 -13.22 11.66
C LYS A 10 14.52 -13.24 10.15
N THR A 11 14.52 -14.43 9.57
CA THR A 11 14.81 -14.64 8.14
C THR A 11 13.69 -14.06 7.28
N ILE A 12 12.43 -14.42 7.56
CA ILE A 12 11.30 -13.96 6.77
C ILE A 12 11.03 -12.46 7.01
N ALA A 13 11.19 -11.96 8.24
CA ALA A 13 11.02 -10.54 8.54
C ALA A 13 12.07 -9.68 7.82
N LYS A 14 13.33 -10.15 7.78
CA LYS A 14 14.37 -9.49 7.00
C LYS A 14 14.02 -9.47 5.51
N TYR A 15 13.58 -10.60 4.96
CA TYR A 15 13.17 -10.66 3.56
C TYR A 15 12.02 -9.69 3.25
N VAL A 16 10.97 -9.67 4.08
CA VAL A 16 9.85 -8.73 3.95
C VAL A 16 10.34 -7.28 3.97
N LYS A 17 11.24 -6.94 4.90
CA LYS A 17 11.82 -5.60 5.00
C LYS A 17 12.62 -5.24 3.75
N ASP A 18 13.43 -6.16 3.23
CA ASP A 18 14.26 -5.95 2.06
C ASP A 18 13.43 -5.74 0.78
N VAL A 19 12.28 -6.42 0.66
CA VAL A 19 11.44 -6.32 -0.56
C VAL A 19 10.34 -5.26 -0.49
N SER A 20 9.91 -4.84 0.70
CA SER A 20 8.74 -3.95 0.89
C SER A 20 8.97 -2.76 1.82
N GLY A 21 10.06 -2.75 2.60
CA GLY A 21 10.30 -1.76 3.66
C GLY A 21 9.48 -1.96 4.94
N ILE A 22 8.57 -2.95 4.99
CA ILE A 22 7.76 -3.23 6.17
C ILE A 22 8.62 -3.87 7.26
N ASP A 23 8.70 -3.23 8.43
CA ASP A 23 9.50 -3.72 9.56
C ASP A 23 8.66 -4.54 10.54
N LEU A 24 9.00 -5.83 10.63
CA LEU A 24 8.33 -6.80 11.48
C LEU A 24 9.27 -7.24 12.59
N ASP A 25 9.02 -6.71 13.79
CA ASP A 25 9.69 -7.18 15.00
C ASP A 25 9.04 -8.47 15.54
N GLN A 26 9.65 -9.06 16.57
CA GLN A 26 9.21 -10.33 17.16
C GLN A 26 7.78 -10.27 17.76
N SER A 27 7.32 -9.10 18.21
CA SER A 27 5.95 -8.94 18.73
C SER A 27 4.88 -9.06 17.64
N LYS A 28 5.27 -8.85 16.38
CA LYS A 28 4.42 -8.93 15.19
C LYS A 28 4.43 -10.31 14.52
N ALA A 29 4.98 -11.34 15.17
CA ALA A 29 5.00 -12.71 14.63
C ALA A 29 3.60 -13.20 14.20
N TYR A 30 2.56 -12.82 14.94
CA TYR A 30 1.17 -13.14 14.60
C TYR A 30 0.74 -12.61 13.22
N LEU A 31 1.28 -11.47 12.75
CA LEU A 31 0.98 -10.94 11.40
C LEU A 31 1.53 -11.87 10.32
N ILE A 32 2.71 -12.45 10.55
CA ILE A 32 3.29 -13.42 9.62
C ILE A 32 2.44 -14.68 9.59
N GLU A 33 2.05 -15.18 10.75
CA GLU A 33 1.21 -16.38 10.83
C GLU A 33 -0.15 -16.19 10.17
N THR A 34 -0.80 -15.06 10.43
CA THR A 34 -2.15 -14.78 9.91
C THR A 34 -2.15 -14.38 8.43
N ARG A 35 -1.13 -13.68 7.94
CA ARG A 35 -1.08 -13.14 6.58
C ARG A 35 -0.27 -14.01 5.61
N LEU A 36 0.89 -14.51 6.02
CA LEU A 36 1.74 -15.37 5.16
C LEU A 36 1.38 -16.85 5.28
N GLY A 37 0.64 -17.24 6.32
CA GLY A 37 0.14 -18.60 6.48
C GLY A 37 -0.62 -19.11 5.24
N PRO A 38 -1.67 -18.40 4.79
CA PRO A 38 -2.42 -18.76 3.58
C PRO A 38 -1.55 -18.78 2.31
N VAL A 39 -0.62 -17.83 2.17
CA VAL A 39 0.29 -17.76 1.00
C VAL A 39 1.18 -19.00 0.93
N ALA A 40 1.76 -19.41 2.06
CA ALA A 40 2.61 -20.59 2.10
C ALA A 40 1.82 -21.89 1.85
N GLU A 41 0.59 -22.00 2.35
CA GLU A 41 -0.29 -23.13 2.01
C GLU A 41 -0.59 -23.17 0.50
N GLU A 42 -0.88 -22.01 -0.11
CA GLU A 42 -1.14 -21.89 -1.55
C GLU A 42 0.06 -22.32 -2.41
N VAL A 43 1.29 -21.98 -2.00
CA VAL A 43 2.51 -22.37 -2.72
C VAL A 43 3.09 -23.73 -2.27
N GLY A 44 2.33 -24.49 -1.48
CA GLY A 44 2.69 -25.82 -1.01
C GLY A 44 3.95 -25.84 -0.15
N CYS A 45 4.13 -24.85 0.72
CA CYS A 45 5.23 -24.78 1.69
C CYS A 45 4.79 -25.31 3.06
N SER A 46 5.66 -26.10 3.67
CA SER A 46 5.49 -26.67 5.00
C SER A 46 6.00 -25.76 6.13
N SER A 47 6.81 -24.75 5.79
CA SER A 47 7.46 -23.84 6.73
C SER A 47 7.69 -22.45 6.12
N TYR A 48 7.94 -21.44 6.97
CA TYR A 48 8.24 -20.08 6.50
C TYR A 48 9.67 -19.99 5.92
N ALA A 49 10.59 -20.83 6.40
CA ALA A 49 11.89 -20.98 5.76
C ALA A 49 11.76 -21.49 4.32
N GLU A 50 10.90 -22.48 4.08
CA GLU A 50 10.63 -22.99 2.73
C GLU A 50 9.97 -21.92 1.85
N LEU A 51 9.01 -21.16 2.38
CA LEU A 51 8.40 -20.03 1.68
C LEU A 51 9.47 -19.02 1.25
N HIS A 52 10.38 -18.64 2.16
CA HIS A 52 11.49 -17.74 1.85
C HIS A 52 12.40 -18.31 0.75
N GLN A 53 12.79 -19.59 0.85
CA GLN A 53 13.63 -20.25 -0.16
C GLN A 53 12.95 -20.31 -1.54
N LYS A 54 11.67 -20.67 -1.61
CA LYS A 54 10.92 -20.64 -2.87
C LYS A 54 10.81 -19.22 -3.41
N ALA A 55 10.59 -18.22 -2.56
CA ALA A 55 10.46 -16.82 -2.98
C ALA A 55 11.76 -16.24 -3.57
N ILE A 56 12.95 -16.64 -3.07
CA ILE A 56 14.24 -16.20 -3.64
C ILE A 56 14.60 -16.93 -4.93
N LEU A 57 14.16 -18.20 -5.08
CA LEU A 57 14.42 -19.01 -6.27
C LEU A 57 13.40 -18.80 -7.39
N ASP A 58 12.25 -18.20 -7.09
CA ASP A 58 11.19 -17.93 -8.05
C ASP A 58 11.59 -16.83 -9.04
N ALA A 59 12.02 -17.25 -10.23
CA ALA A 59 12.38 -16.36 -11.33
C ALA A 59 11.22 -15.48 -11.80
N THR A 60 9.97 -15.93 -11.64
CA THR A 60 8.78 -15.17 -12.04
C THR A 60 8.43 -14.05 -11.05
N LYS A 61 8.99 -14.11 -9.82
CA LYS A 61 8.71 -13.20 -8.70
C LYS A 61 7.25 -13.22 -8.22
N SER A 62 6.44 -14.17 -8.68
CA SER A 62 5.04 -14.33 -8.28
C SER A 62 4.88 -14.56 -6.78
N ILE A 63 5.76 -15.37 -6.17
CA ILE A 63 5.70 -15.65 -4.72
C ILE A 63 6.05 -14.40 -3.93
N LYS A 64 7.03 -13.63 -4.40
CA LYS A 64 7.41 -12.34 -3.78
C LYS A 64 6.24 -11.36 -3.81
N GLU A 65 5.53 -11.24 -4.94
CA GLU A 65 4.36 -10.37 -5.05
C GLU A 65 3.24 -10.77 -4.08
N LYS A 66 2.95 -12.07 -3.97
CA LYS A 66 1.98 -12.58 -2.98
C LYS A 66 2.38 -12.28 -1.55
N ILE A 67 3.66 -12.41 -1.21
CA ILE A 67 4.16 -12.05 0.13
C ILE A 67 3.96 -10.57 0.42
N ILE A 68 4.30 -9.70 -0.55
CA ILE A 68 4.15 -8.24 -0.40
C ILE A 68 2.67 -7.87 -0.24
N ASP A 69 1.81 -8.41 -1.09
CA ASP A 69 0.37 -8.13 -1.04
C ASP A 69 -0.24 -8.58 0.29
N ALA A 70 0.01 -9.84 0.69
CA ALA A 70 -0.52 -10.38 1.92
C ALA A 70 -0.03 -9.64 3.17
N ILE A 71 1.24 -9.22 3.21
CA ILE A 71 1.79 -8.56 4.39
C ILE A 71 1.42 -7.08 4.46
N SER A 72 1.14 -6.43 3.33
CA SER A 72 0.66 -5.06 3.26
C SER A 72 -0.75 -4.93 3.86
N THR A 73 -1.07 -3.76 4.43
CA THR A 73 -2.43 -3.50 4.97
C THR A 73 -3.19 -2.68 3.94
N ASN A 74 -3.98 -3.37 3.11
CA ASN A 74 -4.66 -2.79 1.96
C ASN A 74 -6.04 -2.18 2.27
N GLU A 75 -6.29 -1.77 3.51
CA GLU A 75 -7.57 -1.18 3.90
C GLU A 75 -7.75 0.21 3.28
N THR A 76 -8.80 0.40 2.48
CA THR A 76 -9.13 1.69 1.86
C THR A 76 -10.64 1.78 1.63
N LEU A 77 -11.19 2.98 1.72
CA LEU A 77 -12.62 3.28 1.55
C LEU A 77 -12.77 4.54 0.71
N PHE A 78 -13.90 4.65 0.00
CA PHE A 78 -14.27 5.93 -0.60
C PHE A 78 -14.45 6.96 0.52
N PHE A 79 -13.86 8.13 0.34
CA PHE A 79 -13.92 9.22 1.32
C PHE A 79 -13.52 8.79 2.75
N ARG A 80 -12.51 7.91 2.87
CA ARG A 80 -11.98 7.48 4.18
C ARG A 80 -11.58 8.70 5.01
N ASP A 81 -12.21 8.86 6.16
CA ASP A 81 -12.13 10.06 7.00
C ASP A 81 -12.55 11.31 6.19
N SER A 82 -13.83 11.69 6.23
CA SER A 82 -14.38 12.73 5.32
C SER A 82 -13.69 14.10 5.44
N GLY A 83 -13.18 14.45 6.62
CA GLY A 83 -12.54 15.73 6.90
C GLY A 83 -11.44 16.14 5.91
N PRO A 84 -10.44 15.28 5.62
CA PRO A 84 -9.49 15.49 4.54
C PRO A 84 -10.10 15.91 3.19
N PHE A 85 -11.20 15.28 2.76
CA PHE A 85 -11.84 15.57 1.48
C PHE A 85 -12.65 16.87 1.53
N GLU A 86 -13.32 17.15 2.65
CA GLU A 86 -13.99 18.44 2.89
C GLU A 86 -12.99 19.60 2.85
N LEU A 87 -11.82 19.43 3.49
CA LEU A 87 -10.75 20.41 3.48
C LEU A 87 -10.16 20.59 2.06
N LEU A 88 -9.99 19.48 1.34
CA LEU A 88 -9.52 19.49 -0.04
C LEU A 88 -10.49 20.29 -0.94
N GLN A 89 -11.79 20.03 -0.82
CA GLN A 89 -12.85 20.65 -1.63
C GLN A 89 -13.05 22.13 -1.30
N HIS A 90 -13.23 22.47 -0.02
CA HIS A 90 -13.71 23.79 0.36
C HIS A 90 -12.59 24.80 0.65
N LYS A 91 -11.34 24.36 0.71
CA LYS A 91 -10.21 25.24 1.04
C LYS A 91 -9.01 25.06 0.13
N ILE A 92 -8.41 23.87 0.11
CA ILE A 92 -7.11 23.67 -0.54
C ILE A 92 -7.21 23.86 -2.05
N LEU A 93 -8.19 23.22 -2.71
CA LEU A 93 -8.33 23.32 -4.16
C LEU A 93 -8.70 24.73 -4.63
N PRO A 94 -9.71 25.42 -4.05
CA PRO A 94 -10.00 26.82 -4.37
C PRO A 94 -8.78 27.73 -4.24
N GLU A 95 -8.05 27.67 -3.12
CA GLU A 95 -6.85 28.51 -2.90
C GLU A 95 -5.74 28.22 -3.94
N VAL A 96 -5.53 26.96 -4.29
CA VAL A 96 -4.54 26.56 -5.31
C VAL A 96 -4.96 27.02 -6.70
N ILE A 97 -6.24 26.94 -7.05
CA ILE A 97 -6.80 27.39 -8.33
C ILE A 97 -6.64 28.90 -8.47
N ASP A 98 -7.03 29.68 -7.46
CA ASP A 98 -6.94 31.14 -7.47
C ASP A 98 -5.49 31.62 -7.61
N MET A 99 -4.58 31.05 -6.79
CA MET A 99 -3.16 31.39 -6.82
C MET A 99 -2.52 31.10 -8.18
N ARG A 100 -2.92 30.00 -8.84
CA ARG A 100 -2.36 29.61 -10.14
C ARG A 100 -2.95 30.42 -11.28
N SER A 101 -4.25 30.70 -11.23
CA SER A 101 -4.95 31.51 -12.24
C SER A 101 -4.42 32.94 -12.28
N ALA A 102 -4.13 33.54 -11.12
CA ALA A 102 -3.54 34.88 -11.02
C ALA A 102 -2.13 34.98 -11.66
N LYS A 103 -1.43 33.85 -11.80
CA LYS A 103 -0.08 33.78 -12.40
C LYS A 103 -0.09 33.34 -13.86
N SER A 104 -1.22 32.86 -14.38
CA SER A 104 -1.33 32.42 -15.76
C SER A 104 -1.63 33.62 -16.67
N SER A 105 -0.72 33.88 -17.61
CA SER A 105 -0.95 34.85 -18.69
C SER A 105 -1.70 34.22 -19.89
N THR A 106 -2.16 32.98 -19.76
CA THR A 106 -2.80 32.21 -20.84
C THR A 106 -4.26 31.95 -20.52
N LEU A 107 -5.10 31.89 -21.58
CA LEU A 107 -6.53 31.54 -21.47
C LEU A 107 -6.78 30.05 -21.15
N LEU A 108 -5.72 29.24 -21.02
CA LEU A 108 -5.82 27.81 -20.75
C LEU A 108 -5.82 27.53 -19.24
N PRO A 109 -6.59 26.51 -18.77
CA PRO A 109 -6.55 26.09 -17.37
C PRO A 109 -5.15 25.62 -16.95
N THR A 110 -4.69 26.02 -15.77
CA THR A 110 -3.41 25.55 -15.23
C THR A 110 -3.56 24.12 -14.67
N PRO A 111 -2.80 23.12 -15.14
CA PRO A 111 -2.97 21.74 -14.72
C PRO A 111 -2.60 21.54 -13.24
N ILE A 112 -3.51 20.95 -12.47
CA ILE A 112 -3.27 20.53 -11.08
C ILE A 112 -2.77 19.08 -11.10
N ARG A 113 -1.68 18.81 -10.37
CA ARG A 113 -1.11 17.47 -10.19
C ARG A 113 -1.21 17.09 -8.73
N ILE A 114 -1.85 15.96 -8.45
CA ILE A 114 -2.03 15.40 -7.11
C ILE A 114 -1.42 14.01 -7.10
N TRP A 115 -0.76 13.65 -6.00
CA TRP A 115 -0.20 12.32 -5.78
C TRP A 115 -0.86 11.68 -4.56
N SER A 116 -1.60 10.59 -4.78
CA SER A 116 -2.03 9.68 -3.72
C SER A 116 -0.95 8.61 -3.57
N ALA A 117 -0.15 8.72 -2.50
CA ALA A 117 0.87 7.74 -2.16
C ALA A 117 0.24 6.60 -1.35
N ALA A 118 0.49 5.35 -1.75
CA ALA A 118 -0.17 4.15 -1.20
C ALA A 118 -1.70 4.11 -1.44
N CYS A 119 -2.12 4.28 -2.70
CA CYS A 119 -3.53 4.33 -3.09
C CYS A 119 -4.32 3.01 -2.93
N SER A 120 -3.67 1.91 -2.55
CA SER A 120 -4.27 0.57 -2.43
C SER A 120 -5.09 0.23 -3.69
N THR A 121 -6.36 -0.15 -3.56
CA THR A 121 -7.27 -0.46 -4.68
C THR A 121 -7.87 0.77 -5.36
N GLY A 122 -7.45 2.00 -5.00
CA GLY A 122 -7.72 3.23 -5.75
C GLY A 122 -8.88 4.10 -5.23
N GLN A 123 -9.59 3.70 -4.19
CA GLN A 123 -10.76 4.43 -3.68
C GLN A 123 -10.40 5.87 -3.29
N GLU A 124 -9.24 6.10 -2.69
CA GLU A 124 -8.76 7.46 -2.37
C GLU A 124 -8.57 8.30 -3.66
N VAL A 125 -7.93 7.73 -4.68
CA VAL A 125 -7.69 8.40 -5.98
C VAL A 125 -9.02 8.81 -6.62
N TYR A 126 -10.00 7.91 -6.61
CA TYR A 126 -11.33 8.21 -7.15
C TYR A 126 -12.09 9.23 -6.30
N SER A 127 -11.95 9.18 -4.97
CA SER A 127 -12.55 10.18 -4.07
C SER A 127 -12.00 11.57 -4.36
N ILE A 128 -10.68 11.71 -4.57
CA ILE A 128 -10.05 12.97 -5.01
C ILE A 128 -10.61 13.41 -6.37
N ALA A 129 -10.77 12.48 -7.32
CA ALA A 129 -11.30 12.79 -8.65
C ALA A 129 -12.77 13.25 -8.59
N PHE A 130 -13.59 12.68 -7.72
CA PHE A 130 -14.96 13.13 -7.49
C PHE A 130 -15.00 14.53 -6.91
N VAL A 131 -14.20 14.82 -5.88
CA VAL A 131 -14.06 16.18 -5.33
C VAL A 131 -13.67 17.18 -6.43
N LEU A 132 -12.67 16.86 -7.25
CA LEU A 132 -12.24 17.74 -8.36
C LEU A 132 -13.32 17.97 -9.41
N LYS A 133 -14.20 16.98 -9.65
CA LYS A 133 -15.29 17.08 -10.62
C LYS A 133 -16.47 17.91 -10.08
N GLU A 134 -16.63 17.98 -8.78
CA GLU A 134 -17.71 18.73 -8.10
C GLU A 134 -17.38 20.20 -7.85
N LEU A 135 -16.12 20.61 -8.10
CA LEU A 135 -15.69 22.01 -8.12
C LEU A 135 -16.07 22.72 -9.43
#